data_AF-A0AAD9K1H4-F1
#
_entry.id   AF-A0AAD9K1H4-F1
#
_cell.length_a   1.000
_cell.length_b   1.000
_cell.length_c   1.000
_cell.angle_alpha   90.00
_cell.angle_beta   90.00
_cell.angle_gamma   90.00
#
_symmetry.space_group_name_H-M   'P 1'
#
loop_
_entity.id
_entity.type
_entity.pdbx_description
1 polymer ?
#
loop_
_entity_poly.entity_id
_entity_poly.type
_entity_poly.pdbx_seq_one_letter_code
_entity_poly.pdbx_strand_id
1 'polypeptide(L)'
;MTYRNRSKSIKLMLQHLHGFLQKQLIQYQMFVIEPPPDTEFNRGLLKNIGFVESGKFGDFQCVVFQDIDLLPENDRNLYHCPTVPRHLVVGIDATRYK
;
A
#
# COMPACT_ATOMS: atom_id res chain seq x y z
N MET A 1 1.51 3.21 -2.91
CA MET A 1 0.19 3.78 -2.55
C MET A 1 -0.15 4.89 -3.51
N THR A 2 -1.42 5.05 -3.86
CA THR A 2 -1.87 6.19 -4.69
C THR A 2 -2.42 7.28 -3.78
N TYR A 3 -2.08 8.54 -4.05
CA TYR A 3 -2.38 9.67 -3.19
C TYR A 3 -2.85 10.88 -4.01
N ARG A 4 -3.84 11.61 -3.49
CA ARG A 4 -4.21 12.97 -3.93
C ARG A 4 -4.96 13.65 -2.78
N ASN A 5 -4.47 14.77 -2.26
CA ASN A 5 -5.16 15.60 -1.25
C ASN A 5 -5.69 14.85 0.00
N ARG A 6 -4.97 13.82 0.49
CA ARG A 6 -5.36 13.02 1.68
C ARG A 6 -4.33 13.06 2.79
N SER A 7 -3.82 14.24 3.11
CA SER A 7 -2.67 14.43 3.99
C SER A 7 -2.87 13.91 5.42
N LYS A 8 -4.11 13.90 5.92
CA LYS A 8 -4.44 13.31 7.23
C LYS A 8 -4.38 11.78 7.18
N SER A 9 -5.04 11.17 6.20
CA SER A 9 -5.07 9.71 6.03
C SER A 9 -3.68 9.12 5.83
N ILE A 10 -2.85 9.74 4.98
CA ILE A 10 -1.48 9.23 4.73
C ILE A 10 -0.61 9.27 6.00
N LYS A 11 -0.72 10.31 6.83
CA LYS A 11 0.05 10.41 8.08
C LYS A 11 -0.32 9.27 9.04
N LEU A 12 -1.63 9.04 9.24
CA LEU A 12 -2.13 7.95 10.09
C LEU A 12 -1.69 6.58 9.55
N MET A 13 -1.85 6.37 8.24
CA MET A 13 -1.46 5.11 7.61
C MET A 13 0.05 4.86 7.72
N LEU A 14 0.90 5.85 7.49
CA LEU A 14 2.36 5.67 7.62
C LEU A 14 2.74 5.33 9.06
N GLN A 15 2.17 6.01 10.05
CA GLN A 15 2.44 5.73 11.48
C GLN A 15 2.05 4.29 11.84
N HIS A 16 0.86 3.85 11.42
CA HIS A 16 0.37 2.50 11.71
C HIS A 16 1.16 1.43 10.96
N LEU A 17 1.31 1.60 9.65
CA LEU A 17 1.90 0.59 8.78
C LEU A 17 3.40 0.44 9.02
N HIS A 18 4.12 1.50 9.38
CA HIS A 18 5.56 1.41 9.67
C HIS A 18 5.85 0.45 10.82
N GLY A 19 5.14 0.62 11.95
CA GLY A 19 5.27 -0.28 13.10
C GLY A 19 4.76 -1.69 12.81
N PHE A 20 3.66 -1.81 12.05
CA PHE A 20 3.11 -3.09 11.63
C PHE A 20 4.12 -3.92 10.80
N LEU A 21 4.75 -3.32 9.79
CA LEU A 21 5.71 -4.02 8.92
C LEU A 21 7.03 -4.34 9.64
N GLN A 22 7.46 -3.48 10.57
CA GLN A 22 8.65 -3.77 11.39
C GLN A 22 8.47 -5.02 12.26
N LYS A 23 7.28 -5.24 12.83
CA LYS A 23 6.98 -6.48 13.58
C LYS A 23 7.08 -7.73 12.72
N GLN A 24 6.86 -7.62 11.41
CA GLN A 24 6.98 -8.73 10.46
C GLN A 24 8.42 -8.98 10.00
N LEU A 25 9.39 -8.16 10.44
CA LEU A 25 10.82 -8.29 10.14
C LEU A 25 11.12 -8.31 8.63
N ILE A 26 10.33 -7.57 7.84
CA ILE A 26 10.55 -7.46 6.40
C ILE A 26 11.34 -6.21 6.05
N GLN A 27 12.16 -6.29 5.01
CA GLN A 27 12.75 -5.14 4.36
C GLN A 27 11.74 -4.55 3.38
N TYR A 28 11.42 -3.26 3.51
CA TYR A 28 10.44 -2.61 2.65
C TYR A 28 10.82 -1.16 2.35
N GLN A 29 10.29 -0.66 1.25
CA GLN A 29 10.31 0.75 0.87
C GLN A 29 8.89 1.17 0.51
N MET A 30 8.42 2.27 1.10
CA MET A 30 7.08 2.81 0.78
C MET A 30 7.19 3.84 -0.34
N PHE A 31 6.41 3.65 -1.40
CA PHE A 31 6.29 4.59 -2.51
C PHE A 31 4.90 5.20 -2.53
N VAL A 32 4.85 6.53 -2.54
CA VAL A 32 3.62 7.32 -2.60
C VAL A 32 3.57 8.00 -3.97
N ILE A 33 2.58 7.64 -4.78
CA ILE A 33 2.45 8.10 -6.15
C ILE A 33 1.32 9.12 -6.21
N GLU A 34 1.69 10.36 -6.53
CA GLU A 34 0.79 11.49 -6.68
C GLU A 34 0.73 11.91 -8.16
N PRO A 35 -0.45 11.91 -8.79
CA PRO A 35 -0.63 12.45 -10.13
C PRO A 35 -0.56 13.99 -10.11
N PRO A 36 -0.27 14.64 -11.25
CA PRO A 36 -0.33 16.10 -11.35
C PRO A 36 -1.73 16.65 -10.97
N PRO A 37 -1.82 17.91 -10.49
CA PRO A 37 -3.08 18.49 -9.99
C PRO A 37 -4.24 18.43 -11.00
N ASP A 38 -3.96 18.72 -12.27
CA ASP A 38 -4.99 18.90 -13.31
C ASP A 38 -5.29 17.63 -14.12
N THR A 39 -5.00 16.46 -13.55
CA THR A 39 -5.22 15.16 -14.21
C THR A 39 -6.34 14.38 -13.53
N GLU A 40 -7.00 13.48 -14.25
CA GLU A 40 -7.95 12.56 -13.62
C GLU A 40 -7.23 11.58 -12.68
N PHE A 41 -7.86 11.23 -11.56
CA PHE A 41 -7.29 10.27 -10.62
C PHE A 41 -7.50 8.84 -11.11
N ASN A 42 -6.56 8.33 -11.92
CA ASN A 42 -6.58 6.94 -12.35
C ASN A 42 -5.75 6.05 -11.42
N ARG A 43 -6.44 5.34 -10.52
CA ARG A 43 -5.80 4.47 -9.52
C ARG A 43 -4.98 3.34 -10.17
N GLY A 44 -5.48 2.71 -11.23
CA GLY A 44 -4.79 1.60 -11.91
C GLY A 44 -3.49 2.07 -12.56
N LEU A 45 -3.55 3.18 -13.28
CA LEU A 45 -2.38 3.81 -13.90
C LEU A 45 -1.32 4.16 -12.86
N LEU A 46 -1.70 4.80 -11.75
CA LEU A 46 -0.75 5.20 -10.70
C LEU A 46 -0.10 4.00 -9.99
N LYS A 47 -0.81 2.87 -9.87
CA LYS A 47 -0.23 1.61 -9.38
C LYS A 47 0.85 1.11 -10.35
N ASN A 48 0.57 1.11 -11.65
CA ASN A 48 1.54 0.69 -12.67
C ASN A 48 2.77 1.62 -12.72
N ILE A 49 2.56 2.94 -12.64
CA ILE A 49 3.65 3.91 -12.55
C ILE A 49 4.50 3.62 -11.32
N GLY A 50 3.89 3.41 -10.15
CA GLY A 50 4.60 3.07 -8.92
C GLY A 50 5.42 1.78 -9.04
N PHE A 51 4.88 0.75 -9.69
CA PHE A 51 5.60 -0.49 -9.97
C PHE A 51 6.88 -0.22 -10.79
N VAL A 52 6.74 0.46 -11.93
CA VAL A 52 7.88 0.76 -12.82
C VAL A 52 8.91 1.65 -12.14
N GLU A 53 8.48 2.73 -11.49
CA GLU A 53 9.38 3.69 -10.84
C GLU A 53 10.10 3.09 -9.63
N SER A 54 9.45 2.19 -8.87
CA SER A 54 10.09 1.54 -7.73
C SER A 54 11.32 0.73 -8.11
N GLY A 55 11.33 0.11 -9.29
CA GLY A 55 12.47 -0.68 -9.78
C GLY A 55 13.75 0.13 -9.98
N LYS A 56 13.67 1.46 -10.02
CA LYS A 56 14.86 2.34 -10.09
C LYS A 56 15.61 2.46 -8.75
N PHE A 57 14.97 2.06 -7.64
CA PHE A 57 15.53 2.19 -6.28
C PHE A 57 16.06 0.88 -5.72
N GLY A 58 15.80 -0.25 -6.38
CA GLY A 58 16.27 -1.56 -5.94
C GLY A 58 15.59 -2.72 -6.65
N ASP A 59 16.11 -3.91 -6.40
CA ASP A 59 15.55 -5.16 -6.88
C ASP A 59 14.51 -5.71 -5.88
N PHE A 60 13.25 -5.32 -6.07
CA PHE A 60 12.16 -5.73 -5.21
C PHE A 60 11.53 -7.02 -5.73
N GLN A 61 11.56 -8.07 -4.90
CA GLN A 61 10.95 -9.38 -5.22
C GLN A 61 9.43 -9.43 -4.96
N CYS A 62 8.89 -8.41 -4.30
CA CYS A 62 7.47 -8.34 -3.93
C CYS A 62 6.96 -6.91 -3.99
N VAL A 63 5.73 -6.73 -4.47
CA VAL A 63 5.04 -5.44 -4.54
C VAL A 63 3.67 -5.55 -3.90
N VAL A 64 3.39 -4.65 -2.95
CA VAL A 64 2.11 -4.55 -2.26
C VAL A 64 1.42 -3.26 -2.63
N PHE A 65 0.23 -3.36 -3.22
CA PHE A 65 -0.62 -2.20 -3.52
C PHE A 65 -1.51 -1.87 -2.32
N GLN A 66 -1.02 -0.97 -1.47
CA GLN A 66 -1.76 -0.49 -0.29
C GLN A 66 -2.65 0.71 -0.62
N ASP A 67 -3.91 0.66 -0.18
CA ASP A 67 -4.82 1.80 -0.15
C ASP A 67 -4.63 2.64 1.11
N ILE A 68 -4.73 3.96 0.92
CA ILE A 68 -4.45 4.94 1.99
C ILE A 68 -5.45 4.91 3.15
N ASP A 69 -6.67 4.43 2.90
CA ASP A 69 -7.75 4.42 3.89
C ASP A 69 -7.94 3.05 4.55
N LEU A 70 -7.11 2.07 4.22
CA LEU A 70 -7.18 0.72 4.77
C LEU A 70 -6.01 0.49 5.71
N LEU A 71 -6.29 0.05 6.93
CA LEU A 71 -5.28 -0.29 7.93
C LEU A 71 -5.44 -1.77 8.31
N PRO A 72 -4.35 -2.56 8.36
CA PRO A 72 -4.44 -3.92 8.83
C PRO A 72 -4.70 -3.93 10.35
N GLU A 73 -5.73 -4.65 10.77
CA GLU A 73 -6.10 -4.78 12.18
C GLU A 73 -5.44 -5.97 12.88
N ASN A 74 -4.94 -6.94 12.11
CA ASN A 74 -4.38 -8.19 12.63
C ASN A 74 -2.95 -8.40 12.12
N ASP A 75 -1.99 -8.53 13.05
CA ASP A 75 -0.57 -8.76 12.76
C ASP A 75 -0.32 -10.11 12.02
N ARG A 76 -1.32 -11.00 11.96
CA ARG A 76 -1.30 -12.24 11.16
C ARG A 76 -1.56 -12.00 9.67
N ASN A 77 -1.97 -10.81 9.25
CA ASN A 77 -2.07 -10.46 7.83
C ASN A 77 -0.66 -10.15 7.29
N LEU A 78 -0.01 -11.16 6.71
CA LEU A 78 1.39 -11.06 6.34
C LEU A 78 1.61 -10.33 5.01
N TYR A 79 2.41 -9.27 5.03
CA TYR A 79 2.76 -8.42 3.88
C TYR A 79 3.97 -8.99 3.12
N HIS A 80 3.87 -10.26 2.71
CA HIS A 80 4.80 -10.91 1.79
C HIS A 80 4.06 -11.46 0.58
N CYS A 81 4.76 -11.61 -0.54
CA CYS A 81 4.20 -12.20 -1.75
C CYS A 81 4.35 -13.74 -1.69
N PRO A 82 3.26 -14.51 -1.80
CA PRO A 82 3.36 -15.95 -2.05
C PRO A 82 3.60 -16.21 -3.55
N THR A 83 3.59 -17.48 -3.95
CA THR A 83 3.77 -17.90 -5.36
C THR A 83 2.64 -17.48 -6.28
N VAL A 84 1.47 -17.14 -5.73
CA VAL A 84 0.29 -16.68 -6.45
C VAL A 84 -0.12 -15.28 -5.96
N PRO A 85 -0.85 -14.48 -6.75
CA PRO A 85 -1.35 -13.19 -6.28
C PRO A 85 -2.17 -13.34 -4.99
N ARG A 86 -1.88 -12.49 -4.00
CA ARG A 86 -2.58 -12.48 -2.72
C ARG A 86 -3.46 -11.24 -2.61
N HIS A 87 -4.72 -11.45 -2.23
CA HIS A 87 -5.62 -10.39 -1.81
C HIS A 87 -5.49 -10.17 -0.30
N LEU A 88 -4.96 -9.02 0.13
CA LEU A 88 -4.68 -8.74 1.54
C LEU A 88 -5.89 -8.23 2.33
N VAL A 89 -6.89 -7.66 1.66
CA VAL A 89 -8.06 -7.06 2.31
C VAL A 89 -9.27 -7.95 2.08
N VAL A 90 -9.42 -8.97 2.92
CA VAL A 90 -10.53 -9.94 2.79
C VAL A 90 -11.81 -9.53 3.52
N GLY A 91 -11.74 -8.49 4.36
CA GLY A 91 -12.88 -7.91 5.06
C GLY A 91 -12.50 -6.55 5.64
N ILE A 92 -13.47 -5.63 5.67
CA ILE A 92 -13.30 -4.29 6.24
C ILE A 92 -14.39 -4.00 7.26
N ASP A 93 -14.06 -3.20 8.27
CA ASP A 93 -14.99 -2.76 9.32
C ASP A 93 -16.26 -2.12 8.75
N ALA A 94 -16.13 -1.33 7.68
CA ALA A 94 -17.22 -0.66 6.97
C ALA A 94 -18.25 -1.65 6.40
N THR A 95 -17.84 -2.87 6.03
CA THR A 95 -18.75 -3.95 5.60
C THR A 95 -19.05 -4.95 6.71
N ARG A 96 -18.58 -4.68 7.94
CA ARG A 96 -18.62 -5.61 9.08
C ARG A 96 -17.94 -6.95 8.77
N TYR A 97 -16.84 -6.89 8.02
CA TYR A 97 -16.05 -8.03 7.56
C TYR A 97 -16.87 -9.06 6.75
N LYS A 98 -17.93 -8.58 6.09
CA LYS A 98 -18.74 -9.34 5.12
C LYS A 98 -18.36 -8.97 3.70
#